data_AF-F4SAU1-F1
#
_entry.id   AF-F4SAU1-F1
#
_cell.length_a   1.000
_cell.length_b   1.000
_cell.length_c   1.000
_cell.angle_alpha   90.00
_cell.angle_beta   90.00
_cell.angle_gamma   90.00
#
_symmetry.space_group_name_H-M   'P 1'
#
loop_
_entity.id
_entity.type
_entity.pdbx_description
1 polymer ?
#
loop_
_entity_poly.entity_id
_entity_poly.type
_entity_poly.pdbx_seq_one_letter_code
_entity_poly.pdbx_strand_id
1 'polypeptide(L)'
;MRTFRILKQEITNAKPTVNRQRQTSADASKYHVKPSSAFWEKFREKLVVNPEFSSGMPLNEVVRSPPPASVTTVQVTPASKASDPAENDYFKRDFRRMYPKLQMIDQTELSKLLINAPQQLKFVVSYTSKRSF
;
A
#
# COMPACT_ATOMS: atom_id res chain seq x y z
N MET A 1 -41.65 55.99 4.34
CA MET A 1 -41.66 54.50 4.42
C MET A 1 -40.93 53.86 3.22
N ARG A 2 -39.62 54.07 3.04
CA ARG A 2 -38.84 53.46 1.93
C ARG A 2 -37.59 52.69 2.38
N THR A 3 -37.26 52.72 3.67
CA THR A 3 -36.04 52.12 4.24
C THR A 3 -36.18 50.62 4.54
N PHE A 4 -37.39 50.14 4.84
CA PHE A 4 -37.62 48.73 5.17
C PHE A 4 -37.55 47.77 3.97
N ARG A 5 -37.71 48.26 2.73
CA ARG A 5 -37.69 47.41 1.53
C ARG A 5 -36.25 47.10 1.08
N ILE A 6 -35.33 48.04 1.28
CA ILE A 6 -33.92 47.90 0.91
C ILE A 6 -33.24 46.88 1.84
N LEU A 7 -33.49 46.96 3.16
CA LEU A 7 -32.93 46.01 4.13
C LEU A 7 -33.42 44.57 3.91
N LYS A 8 -34.67 44.36 3.48
CA LYS A 8 -35.16 43.02 3.11
C LYS A 8 -34.47 42.46 1.85
N GLN A 9 -34.16 43.31 0.88
CA GLN A 9 -33.48 42.89 -0.35
C GLN A 9 -32.03 42.48 -0.10
N GLU A 10 -31.31 43.14 0.80
CA GLU A 10 -29.94 42.74 1.17
C GLU A 10 -29.90 41.39 1.90
N ILE A 11 -30.85 41.13 2.81
CA ILE A 11 -30.94 39.84 3.53
C ILE A 11 -31.25 38.69 2.56
N THR A 12 -32.06 38.91 1.53
CA THR A 12 -32.34 37.90 0.50
C THR A 12 -31.18 37.67 -0.47
N ASN A 13 -30.27 38.65 -0.63
CA ASN A 13 -29.14 38.58 -1.55
C ASN A 13 -27.83 38.10 -0.88
N ALA A 14 -27.81 37.98 0.44
CA ALA A 14 -26.71 37.35 1.15
C ALA A 14 -26.64 35.87 0.76
N LYS A 15 -25.76 35.54 -0.20
CA LYS A 15 -25.44 34.15 -0.53
C LYS A 15 -25.04 33.45 0.77
N PRO A 16 -25.68 32.33 1.14
CA PRO A 16 -25.25 31.56 2.29
C PRO A 16 -23.79 31.18 2.02
N THR A 17 -22.90 31.58 2.92
CA THR A 17 -21.52 31.10 2.90
C THR A 17 -21.59 29.60 3.11
N VAL A 18 -21.60 28.85 2.01
CA VAL A 18 -21.51 27.41 2.03
C VAL A 18 -20.22 27.11 2.75
N ASN A 19 -20.31 26.60 3.98
CA ASN A 19 -19.18 25.99 4.66
C ASN A 19 -18.60 24.98 3.67
N ARG A 20 -17.48 25.32 3.04
CA ARG A 20 -16.71 24.39 2.22
C ARG A 20 -16.24 23.33 3.19
N GLN A 21 -17.00 22.24 3.30
CA GLN A 21 -16.50 20.99 3.82
C GLN A 21 -15.19 20.73 3.08
N ARG A 22 -14.08 20.68 3.82
CA ARG A 22 -12.79 20.35 3.22
C ARG A 22 -12.98 19.00 2.56
N GLN A 23 -12.71 18.90 1.27
CA GLN A 23 -12.73 17.62 0.56
C GLN A 23 -11.72 16.71 1.25
N THR A 24 -12.21 15.83 2.12
CA THR A 24 -11.41 14.78 2.72
C THR A 24 -11.29 13.66 1.70
N SER A 25 -10.14 12.99 1.65
CA SER A 25 -9.86 11.93 0.68
C SER A 25 -10.82 10.72 0.80
N ALA A 26 -11.58 10.64 1.90
CA ALA A 26 -12.61 9.62 2.12
C ALA A 26 -13.72 10.13 3.06
N ASP A 27 -14.90 9.52 2.94
CA ASP A 27 -16.03 9.71 3.85
C ASP A 27 -15.78 8.97 5.17
N ALA A 28 -15.67 9.69 6.29
CA ALA A 28 -15.39 9.09 7.59
C ALA A 28 -16.52 8.17 8.09
N SER A 29 -17.77 8.43 7.70
CA SER A 29 -18.96 7.71 8.20
C SER A 29 -19.40 6.51 7.35
N LYS A 30 -18.70 6.18 6.26
CA LYS A 30 -19.14 5.18 5.26
C LYS A 30 -19.42 3.78 5.83
N TYR A 31 -18.58 3.30 6.75
CA TYR A 31 -18.69 1.95 7.33
C TYR A 31 -19.09 1.95 8.81
N HIS A 32 -19.65 3.08 9.28
CA HIS A 32 -20.02 3.27 10.67
C HIS A 32 -21.52 3.44 10.83
N VAL A 33 -22.05 3.02 11.98
CA VAL A 33 -23.48 3.11 12.29
C VAL A 33 -23.90 4.58 12.35
N LYS A 34 -24.85 4.96 11.51
CA LYS A 34 -25.58 6.24 11.62
C LYS A 34 -26.84 6.05 12.48
N PRO A 35 -27.31 7.10 13.17
CA PRO A 35 -28.58 7.04 13.88
C PRO A 35 -29.72 6.69 12.92
N SER A 36 -30.57 5.76 13.29
CA SER A 36 -31.70 5.33 12.43
C SER A 36 -32.80 6.37 12.30
N SER A 37 -32.90 7.31 13.27
CA SER A 37 -33.93 8.37 13.27
C SER A 37 -33.36 9.69 12.77
N ALA A 38 -34.10 10.33 11.85
CA ALA A 38 -33.80 11.67 11.33
C ALA A 38 -33.78 12.75 12.42
N PHE A 39 -34.50 12.54 13.54
CA PHE A 39 -34.43 13.45 14.69
C PHE A 39 -33.05 13.40 15.35
N TRP A 40 -32.55 12.18 15.64
CA TRP A 40 -31.27 11.98 16.31
C TRP A 40 -30.06 12.38 15.46
N GLU A 41 -30.18 12.26 14.13
CA GLU A 41 -29.17 12.76 13.20
C GLU A 41 -29.05 14.29 13.27
N LYS A 42 -30.16 15.02 13.12
CA LYS A 42 -30.18 16.50 13.23
C LYS A 42 -29.76 17.01 14.61
N PHE A 43 -30.08 16.26 15.65
CA PHE A 43 -29.65 16.56 17.02
C PHE A 43 -28.13 16.46 17.15
N ARG A 44 -27.55 15.37 16.63
CA ARG A 44 -26.09 15.16 16.61
C ARG A 44 -25.38 16.26 15.82
N GLU A 45 -25.86 16.59 14.63
CA GLU A 45 -25.26 17.63 13.78
C GLU A 45 -25.15 18.98 14.48
N LYS A 46 -26.13 19.32 15.34
CA LYS A 46 -26.15 20.60 16.05
C LYS A 46 -25.31 20.63 17.33
N LEU A 47 -25.11 19.48 17.98
CA LEU A 47 -24.43 19.42 19.27
C LEU A 47 -22.98 18.96 19.19
N VAL A 48 -22.62 18.18 18.16
CA VAL A 48 -21.26 17.67 18.00
C VAL A 48 -20.35 18.75 17.44
N VAL A 49 -19.17 18.89 18.03
CA VAL A 49 -18.15 19.89 17.64
C VAL A 49 -17.75 19.78 16.17
N ASN A 50 -17.66 18.55 15.65
CA ASN A 50 -17.41 18.29 14.24
C ASN A 50 -18.39 17.22 13.70
N PRO A 51 -19.38 17.61 12.87
CA PRO A 51 -20.39 16.71 12.34
C PRO A 51 -19.83 15.67 11.35
N GLU A 52 -18.63 15.88 10.82
CA GLU A 52 -17.99 14.96 9.86
C GLU A 52 -17.42 13.69 10.54
N PHE A 53 -17.32 13.66 11.88
CA PHE A 53 -16.80 12.47 12.57
C PHE A 53 -17.80 11.32 12.55
N SER A 54 -17.28 10.09 12.47
CA SER A 54 -18.07 8.87 12.61
C SER A 54 -18.38 8.56 14.08
N SER A 55 -19.32 7.64 14.31
CA SER A 55 -19.65 7.12 15.65
C SER A 55 -18.62 6.11 16.18
N GLY A 56 -17.62 5.71 15.37
CA GLY A 56 -16.64 4.68 15.72
C GLY A 56 -17.19 3.25 15.81
N MET A 57 -18.51 3.07 15.73
CA MET A 57 -19.15 1.76 15.76
C MET A 57 -19.26 1.18 14.34
N PRO A 58 -18.60 0.05 14.04
CA PRO A 58 -18.66 -0.56 12.72
C PRO A 58 -20.06 -1.10 12.39
N LEU A 59 -20.40 -1.13 11.11
CA LEU A 59 -21.62 -1.80 10.64
C LEU A 59 -21.44 -3.33 10.68
N ASN A 60 -22.28 -4.02 11.46
CA ASN A 60 -22.24 -5.48 11.62
C ASN A 60 -22.44 -6.24 10.29
N GLU A 61 -23.20 -5.67 9.36
CA GLU A 61 -23.47 -6.28 8.05
C GLU A 61 -22.24 -6.24 7.12
N VAL A 62 -21.34 -5.30 7.32
CA VAL A 62 -20.18 -5.07 6.45
C VAL A 62 -18.91 -5.63 7.07
N VAL A 63 -18.75 -5.44 8.38
CA VAL A 63 -17.54 -5.84 9.09
C VAL A 63 -17.69 -7.28 9.56
N ARG A 64 -16.86 -8.18 9.01
CA ARG A 64 -16.77 -9.60 9.43
C ARG A 64 -18.07 -10.39 9.23
N SER A 65 -18.86 -10.00 8.22
CA SER A 65 -20.03 -10.75 7.76
C SER A 65 -19.84 -11.10 6.28
N PRO A 66 -19.87 -12.37 5.88
CA PRO A 66 -20.01 -13.57 6.72
C PRO A 66 -18.83 -13.80 7.67
N PRO A 67 -19.00 -14.54 8.78
CA PRO A 67 -17.87 -14.94 9.62
C PRO A 67 -16.85 -15.74 8.79
N PRO A 68 -15.55 -15.64 9.11
CA PRO A 68 -14.48 -16.19 8.27
C PRO A 68 -14.60 -17.70 8.01
N ALA A 69 -15.22 -18.45 8.93
CA ALA A 69 -15.43 -19.89 8.81
C ALA A 69 -16.65 -20.29 7.96
N SER A 70 -17.58 -19.36 7.67
CA SER A 70 -18.77 -19.63 6.85
C SER A 70 -18.64 -19.08 5.43
N VAL A 71 -17.42 -18.76 5.00
CA VAL A 71 -17.14 -18.31 3.64
C VAL A 71 -17.27 -19.52 2.70
N THR A 72 -18.29 -19.54 1.85
CA THR A 72 -18.52 -20.61 0.85
C THR A 72 -17.50 -20.58 -0.30
N THR A 73 -16.75 -19.49 -0.44
CA THR A 73 -15.71 -19.38 -1.47
C THR A 73 -14.62 -20.41 -1.24
N VAL A 74 -14.35 -21.21 -2.26
CA VAL A 74 -13.23 -22.16 -2.27
C VAL A 74 -11.93 -21.37 -2.08
N GLN A 75 -11.28 -21.57 -0.94
CA GLN A 75 -9.96 -21.02 -0.70
C GLN A 75 -8.96 -21.84 -1.51
N VAL A 76 -8.51 -21.28 -2.64
CA VAL A 76 -7.45 -21.88 -3.44
C VAL A 76 -6.15 -21.18 -3.09
N THR A 77 -5.19 -21.92 -2.54
CA THR A 77 -3.83 -21.41 -2.42
C THR A 77 -3.30 -21.15 -3.82
N PRO A 78 -2.84 -19.93 -4.15
CA PRO A 78 -2.36 -19.64 -5.49
C PRO A 78 -1.21 -20.59 -5.84
N ALA A 79 -1.33 -21.26 -6.99
CA ALA A 79 -0.28 -22.15 -7.46
C ALA A 79 0.97 -21.33 -7.76
N SER A 80 2.07 -21.70 -7.11
CA SER A 80 3.39 -21.17 -7.44
C SER A 80 4.08 -22.11 -8.43
N LYS A 81 5.17 -21.69 -9.08
CA LYS A 81 6.01 -22.63 -9.86
C LYS A 81 6.48 -23.83 -9.03
N ALA A 82 6.57 -23.62 -7.73
CA ALA A 82 6.89 -24.62 -6.73
C ALA A 82 5.79 -25.68 -6.52
N SER A 83 4.60 -25.50 -7.08
CA SER A 83 3.45 -26.40 -6.96
C SER A 83 3.34 -27.42 -8.11
N ASP A 84 4.23 -27.38 -9.11
CA ASP A 84 4.22 -28.31 -10.24
C ASP A 84 4.50 -29.76 -9.78
N PRO A 85 3.63 -30.74 -10.09
CA PRO A 85 3.87 -32.15 -9.79
C PRO A 85 4.99 -32.78 -10.64
N ALA A 86 5.25 -32.25 -11.85
CA ALA A 86 6.26 -32.78 -12.77
C ALA A 86 7.53 -31.92 -12.75
N GLU A 87 8.70 -32.54 -12.98
CA GLU A 87 9.99 -31.86 -13.20
C GLU A 87 10.47 -30.90 -12.08
N ASN A 88 9.89 -30.99 -10.88
CA ASN A 88 10.02 -29.98 -9.82
C ASN A 88 10.91 -30.44 -8.64
N ASP A 89 12.11 -30.95 -8.98
CA ASP A 89 13.04 -31.53 -8.00
C ASP A 89 13.43 -30.55 -6.89
N TYR A 90 13.36 -30.99 -5.63
CA TYR A 90 13.60 -30.13 -4.46
C TYR A 90 14.98 -29.48 -4.45
N PHE A 91 16.04 -30.20 -4.84
CA PHE A 91 17.42 -29.69 -4.80
C PHE A 91 17.67 -28.52 -5.75
N LYS A 92 16.94 -28.44 -6.88
CA LYS A 92 17.02 -27.30 -7.82
C LYS A 92 16.36 -26.04 -7.26
N ARG A 93 15.50 -26.20 -6.25
CA ARG A 93 14.71 -25.14 -5.62
C ARG A 93 15.22 -24.76 -4.23
N ASP A 94 16.14 -25.56 -3.67
CA ASP A 94 16.66 -25.39 -2.32
C ASP A 94 17.64 -24.20 -2.26
N PHE A 95 17.11 -22.97 -2.28
CA PHE A 95 17.90 -21.76 -2.12
C PHE A 95 18.59 -21.66 -0.75
N ARG A 96 18.08 -22.36 0.27
CA ARG A 96 18.70 -22.38 1.60
C ARG A 96 20.10 -22.98 1.57
N ARG A 97 20.39 -23.90 0.63
CA ARG A 97 21.73 -24.49 0.44
C ARG A 97 22.55 -23.85 -0.69
N MET A 98 21.95 -22.99 -1.51
CA MET A 98 22.62 -22.29 -2.61
C MET A 98 23.20 -20.93 -2.17
N TYR A 99 23.62 -20.81 -0.91
CA TYR A 99 24.27 -19.59 -0.44
C TYR A 99 25.66 -19.44 -1.09
N PRO A 100 26.09 -18.22 -1.42
CA PRO A 100 27.44 -18.00 -1.94
C PRO A 100 28.46 -18.43 -0.88
N LYS A 101 29.45 -19.22 -1.30
CA LYS A 101 30.51 -19.65 -0.41
C LYS A 101 31.30 -18.44 0.08
N LEU A 102 31.55 -18.39 1.39
CA LEU A 102 32.43 -17.39 1.98
C LEU A 102 33.84 -17.58 1.41
N GLN A 103 34.38 -16.53 0.79
CA GLN A 103 35.76 -16.47 0.35
C GLN A 103 36.54 -15.65 1.37
N MET A 104 37.63 -16.19 1.89
CA MET A 104 38.59 -15.46 2.72
C MET A 104 39.88 -15.31 1.92
N ILE A 105 40.53 -14.16 2.04
CA ILE A 105 41.79 -13.87 1.36
C ILE A 105 42.85 -13.66 2.44
N ASP A 106 43.85 -14.52 2.44
CA ASP A 106 44.98 -14.40 3.35
C ASP A 106 46.08 -13.49 2.77
N GLN A 107 46.98 -13.01 3.62
CA GLN A 107 48.11 -12.18 3.20
C GLN A 107 48.97 -12.88 2.13
N THR A 108 49.11 -14.21 2.19
CA THR A 108 49.89 -14.98 1.22
C THR A 108 49.18 -15.11 -0.13
N GLU A 109 47.85 -15.20 -0.14
CA GLU A 109 47.05 -15.24 -1.37
C GLU A 109 47.03 -13.86 -2.03
N LEU A 110 46.88 -12.80 -1.23
CA LEU A 110 46.94 -11.42 -1.70
C LEU A 110 48.31 -11.08 -2.28
N SER A 111 49.41 -11.48 -1.61
CA SER A 111 50.76 -11.21 -2.11
C SER A 111 51.07 -11.97 -3.40
N LYS A 112 50.64 -13.23 -3.52
CA LYS A 112 50.70 -13.99 -4.78
C LYS A 112 49.90 -13.30 -5.88
N LEU A 113 48.71 -12.80 -5.58
CA LEU A 113 47.89 -12.07 -6.55
C LEU A 113 48.61 -10.79 -7.00
N LEU A 114 49.19 -10.01 -6.10
CA LEU A 114 49.91 -8.76 -6.45
C LEU A 114 51.17 -9.02 -7.29
N ILE A 115 51.91 -10.09 -6.99
CA ILE A 115 53.12 -10.47 -7.74
C ILE A 115 52.76 -11.07 -9.11
N ASN A 116 51.66 -11.84 -9.19
CA ASN A 116 51.21 -12.48 -10.44
C ASN A 116 50.30 -11.59 -11.30
N ALA A 117 49.67 -10.55 -10.74
CA ALA A 117 48.81 -9.58 -11.44
C ALA A 117 49.43 -9.03 -12.74
N PRO A 118 50.71 -8.64 -12.80
CA PRO A 118 51.31 -8.17 -14.06
C PRO A 118 51.37 -9.24 -15.16
N GLN A 119 51.28 -10.54 -14.84
CA GLN A 119 51.25 -11.63 -15.83
C GLN A 119 49.82 -11.98 -16.27
N GLN A 120 48.85 -11.99 -15.35
CA GLN A 120 47.45 -12.30 -15.66
C GLN A 120 46.74 -11.18 -16.44
N LEU A 121 47.07 -9.91 -16.18
CA LEU A 121 46.53 -8.77 -16.94
C LEU A 121 46.99 -8.76 -18.41
N LYS A 122 48.20 -9.29 -18.69
CA LYS A 122 48.71 -9.41 -20.08
C LYS A 122 47.90 -10.41 -20.91
N PHE A 123 47.44 -11.50 -20.30
CA PHE A 123 46.59 -12.49 -20.98
C PHE A 123 45.18 -11.95 -21.25
N VAL A 124 44.55 -11.24 -20.31
CA VAL A 124 43.20 -10.67 -20.52
C VAL A 124 43.18 -9.66 -21.66
N VAL A 125 44.18 -8.78 -21.77
CA VAL A 125 44.27 -7.76 -22.86
C VAL A 125 44.49 -8.38 -24.24
N SER A 126 45.16 -9.54 -24.32
CA SER A 126 45.48 -10.19 -25.60
C SER A 126 44.31 -10.98 -26.23
N TYR A 127 43.29 -11.35 -25.45
CA TYR A 127 42.07 -11.98 -25.98
C TYR A 127 41.01 -10.96 -26.43
N THR A 128 41.11 -9.67 -26.05
CA THR A 128 40.11 -8.64 -26.44
C THR A 128 40.41 -7.98 -27.80
N SER A 129 41.58 -8.22 -28.40
CA SER A 129 42.01 -7.55 -29.64
C SER A 129 41.64 -8.29 -30.94
N LYS A 130 41.02 -9.48 -30.88
CA LYS A 130 40.61 -10.26 -32.07
C LYS A 130 39.09 -10.52 -32.13
N ARG A 131 38.29 -9.46 -32.03
CA ARG A 131 36.94 -9.44 -32.62
C ARG A 131 36.83 -8.21 -33.52
N SER A 132 37.45 -8.32 -34.70
CA SER A 132 37.07 -7.51 -35.85
C SER A 132 35.75 -8.07 -36.37
N PHE A 133 34.70 -7.24 -36.33
CA PHE A 133 33.60 -7.33 -37.28
C PHE A 133 34.06 -6.75 -38.62
#